data_AF-A0A9E5YK01-F1
#
_entry.id   AF-A0A9E5YK01-F1
#
_cell.length_a   1.000
_cell.length_b   1.000
_cell.length_c   1.000
_cell.angle_alpha   90.00
_cell.angle_beta   90.00
_cell.angle_gamma   90.00
#
_symmetry.space_group_name_H-M   'P 1'
#
loop_
_entity.id
_entity.type
_entity.pdbx_description
1 polymer ?
#
loop_
_entity_poly.entity_id
_entity_poly.type
_entity_poly.pdbx_seq_one_letter_code
_entity_poly.pdbx_strand_id
1 'polypeptide(L)'
;MPIHEKCKKSIWATARQDVTAFLPCRHIIGTHDFKAFEGAGSPRAHTTRRVIHADLVKDHEGYLIFEIEGDGFLRFMVRNIVGTLVDVGLAKSTPKDFKRILLSKDRNLAGATAPPQGLFLMQVNY
;
A
#
# COMPACT_ATOMS: atom_id res chain seq x y z
N MET A 1 22.62 -0.49 21.37
CA MET A 1 21.24 -0.05 21.69
C MET A 1 20.53 0.15 20.37
N PRO A 2 19.51 -0.63 19.98
CA PRO A 2 18.83 -0.40 18.73
C PRO A 2 17.90 0.80 18.89
N ILE A 3 18.02 1.73 17.96
CA ILE A 3 17.16 2.90 17.83
C ILE A 3 15.77 2.34 17.53
N HIS A 4 14.78 2.59 18.39
CA HIS A 4 13.42 2.17 18.13
C HIS A 4 12.90 2.90 16.88
N GLU A 5 12.95 2.23 15.73
CA GLU A 5 12.36 2.74 14.49
C GLU A 5 10.84 2.73 14.66
N LYS A 6 10.23 3.92 14.61
CA LYS A 6 8.79 4.07 14.73
C LYS A 6 8.10 3.28 13.63
N CYS A 7 7.32 2.28 14.02
CA CYS A 7 6.68 1.40 13.07
C CYS A 7 5.16 1.56 13.12
N LYS A 8 4.50 1.68 11.96
CA LYS A 8 3.04 1.85 11.88
C LYS A 8 2.42 0.67 11.16
N LYS A 9 1.41 0.03 11.78
CA LYS A 9 0.59 -1.01 11.14
C LYS A 9 -0.75 -0.42 10.70
N SER A 10 -1.12 -0.61 9.43
CA SER A 10 -2.41 -0.17 8.88
C SER A 10 -3.11 -1.30 8.13
N ILE A 11 -4.44 -1.25 8.14
CA ILE A 11 -5.32 -2.22 7.47
C ILE A 11 -6.25 -1.50 6.49
N TRP A 12 -6.50 -2.11 5.32
CA TRP A 12 -7.61 -1.74 4.46
C TRP A 12 -8.50 -2.92 4.05
N ALA A 13 -9.82 -2.81 4.23
CA ALA A 13 -10.78 -3.89 3.94
C ALA A 13 -11.67 -3.61 2.71
N THR A 14 -11.92 -4.64 1.88
CA THR A 14 -12.89 -4.59 0.76
C THR A 14 -13.66 -5.88 0.53
N ALA A 15 -14.80 -5.75 -0.14
CA ALA A 15 -15.75 -6.83 -0.39
C ALA A 15 -15.20 -7.90 -1.37
N ARG A 16 -15.82 -9.09 -1.30
CA ARG A 16 -15.48 -10.35 -1.98
C ARG A 16 -14.90 -10.18 -3.40
N GLN A 17 -13.62 -10.52 -3.56
CA GLN A 17 -12.97 -10.73 -4.87
C GLN A 17 -12.12 -12.01 -4.83
N ASP A 18 -11.94 -12.65 -5.99
CA ASP A 18 -11.09 -13.84 -6.14
C ASP A 18 -9.61 -13.51 -5.89
N VAL A 19 -8.94 -14.34 -5.10
CA VAL A 19 -7.73 -13.97 -4.33
C VAL A 19 -6.42 -14.17 -5.11
N THR A 20 -6.44 -14.43 -6.41
CA THR A 20 -5.25 -14.90 -7.13
C THR A 20 -4.29 -13.79 -7.59
N ALA A 21 -4.71 -12.52 -7.58
CA ALA A 21 -3.98 -11.42 -8.22
C ALA A 21 -3.16 -10.50 -7.28
N PHE A 22 -2.91 -10.90 -6.03
CA PHE A 22 -2.33 -10.02 -5.00
C PHE A 22 -0.86 -10.29 -4.61
N LEU A 23 -0.15 -11.13 -5.37
CA LEU A 23 1.32 -11.23 -5.33
C LEU A 23 2.10 -9.89 -5.44
N PRO A 24 1.63 -8.82 -6.13
CA PRO A 24 2.40 -7.59 -6.24
C PRO A 24 2.60 -6.86 -4.91
N CYS A 25 1.77 -7.15 -3.89
CA CYS A 25 1.90 -6.58 -2.54
C CYS A 25 3.29 -6.83 -1.93
N ARG A 26 4.00 -7.88 -2.35
CA ARG A 26 5.35 -8.15 -1.85
C ARG A 26 6.43 -7.28 -2.50
N HIS A 27 6.14 -6.65 -3.65
CA HIS A 27 7.10 -5.79 -4.34
C HIS A 27 7.37 -4.46 -3.61
N ILE A 28 6.46 -4.04 -2.72
CA ILE A 28 6.67 -2.83 -1.92
C ILE A 28 7.50 -3.07 -0.66
N ILE A 29 7.77 -4.33 -0.28
CA ILE A 29 8.59 -4.65 0.89
C ILE A 29 10.03 -4.18 0.63
N GLY A 30 10.65 -3.58 1.65
CA GLY A 30 11.96 -2.92 1.56
C GLY A 30 11.85 -1.40 1.45
N THR A 31 12.96 -0.77 1.07
CA THR A 31 13.07 0.70 0.97
C THR A 31 12.87 1.13 -0.47
N HIS A 32 11.83 1.91 -0.74
CA HIS A 32 11.50 2.39 -2.08
C HIS A 32 11.10 3.86 -2.07
N ASP A 33 11.18 4.49 -3.25
CA ASP A 33 10.60 5.80 -3.49
C ASP A 33 9.11 5.63 -3.85
N PHE A 34 8.22 6.01 -2.93
CA PHE A 34 6.78 5.85 -3.08
C PHE A 34 6.10 7.06 -3.70
N LYS A 35 6.82 7.89 -4.48
CA LYS A 35 6.26 9.09 -5.12
C LYS A 35 5.01 8.81 -5.95
N ALA A 36 4.98 7.69 -6.68
CA ALA A 36 3.82 7.26 -7.46
C ALA A 36 2.56 7.02 -6.61
N PHE A 37 2.72 6.83 -5.30
CA PHE A 37 1.63 6.60 -4.36
C PHE A 37 1.43 7.79 -3.40
N GLU A 38 2.08 8.92 -3.62
CA GLU A 38 1.86 10.13 -2.82
C GLU A 38 0.64 10.92 -3.33
N GLY A 39 -0.22 11.36 -2.40
CA GLY A 39 -1.27 12.34 -2.69
C GLY A 39 -0.72 13.76 -2.78
N ALA A 40 -1.32 14.59 -3.65
CA ALA A 40 -0.96 16.00 -3.82
C ALA A 40 -0.96 16.80 -2.50
N GLY A 41 -0.21 17.90 -2.41
CA GLY A 41 -0.20 18.77 -1.23
C GLY A 41 0.56 18.22 -0.01
N SER A 42 1.45 17.25 -0.22
CA SER A 42 2.40 16.80 0.81
C SER A 42 3.54 17.81 0.95
N PRO A 43 3.81 18.36 2.14
CA PRO A 43 4.91 19.32 2.36
C PRO A 43 6.29 18.63 2.52
N ARG A 44 6.37 17.31 2.29
CA ARG A 44 7.58 16.53 2.58
C ARG A 44 8.60 16.60 1.45
N ALA A 45 9.87 16.76 1.80
CA ALA A 45 10.99 16.78 0.86
C ALA A 45 11.33 15.39 0.27
N HIS A 46 11.01 14.29 0.98
CA HIS A 46 11.39 12.94 0.59
C HIS A 46 10.22 11.94 0.62
N THR A 47 10.11 11.18 -0.45
CA THR A 47 9.09 10.15 -0.70
C THR A 47 9.58 8.72 -0.50
N THR A 48 10.81 8.57 -0.01
CA THR A 48 11.38 7.26 0.33
C THR A 48 10.82 6.75 1.66
N ARG A 49 10.30 5.53 1.70
CA ARG A 49 9.84 4.86 2.93
C ARG A 49 10.34 3.42 2.95
N ARG A 50 10.44 2.84 4.15
CA ARG A 50 10.71 1.43 4.34
C ARG A 50 9.46 0.71 4.79
N VAL A 51 9.00 -0.22 3.94
CA VAL A 51 7.93 -1.16 4.28
C VAL A 51 8.57 -2.44 4.81
N ILE A 52 8.21 -2.81 6.03
CA ILE A 52 8.73 -3.97 6.74
C ILE A 52 7.88 -5.21 6.42
N HIS A 53 6.56 -5.03 6.34
CA HIS A 53 5.62 -6.08 6.05
C HIS A 53 4.47 -5.55 5.16
N ALA A 54 4.02 -6.37 4.23
CA ALA A 54 2.86 -6.11 3.40
C ALA A 54 2.24 -7.44 3.01
N ASP A 55 0.97 -7.64 3.36
CA ASP A 55 0.26 -8.87 3.07
C ASP A 55 -1.22 -8.63 2.81
N LEU A 56 -1.88 -9.59 2.18
CA LEU A 56 -3.32 -9.56 1.96
C LEU A 56 -3.93 -10.82 2.56
N VAL A 57 -4.71 -10.65 3.61
CA VAL A 57 -5.40 -11.74 4.30
C VAL A 57 -6.89 -11.70 3.99
N LYS A 58 -7.53 -12.86 3.98
CA LYS A 58 -8.98 -12.97 3.84
C LYS A 58 -9.57 -13.31 5.21
N ASP A 59 -10.56 -12.56 5.66
CA ASP A 59 -11.24 -12.86 6.92
C ASP A 59 -12.29 -13.97 6.77
N HIS A 60 -12.89 -14.34 7.90
CA HIS A 60 -13.91 -15.38 7.97
C HIS A 60 -15.22 -15.02 7.23
N GLU A 61 -15.51 -13.74 7.02
CA GLU A 61 -16.70 -13.26 6.31
C GLU A 61 -16.46 -13.11 4.79
N GLY A 62 -15.18 -13.21 4.38
CA GLY A 62 -14.71 -13.18 3.01
C GLY A 62 -14.25 -11.80 2.53
N TYR A 63 -14.03 -10.85 3.44
CA TYR A 63 -13.38 -9.58 3.12
C TYR A 63 -11.89 -9.77 2.91
N LEU A 64 -11.33 -8.99 1.98
CA LEU A 64 -9.90 -8.90 1.77
C LEU A 64 -9.35 -7.75 2.60
N ILE A 65 -8.36 -8.05 3.43
CA ILE A 65 -7.72 -7.18 4.41
C ILE A 65 -6.27 -7.00 3.98
N PHE A 66 -5.91 -5.81 3.52
CA PHE A 66 -4.53 -5.46 3.21
C PHE A 66 -3.83 -4.93 4.45
N GLU A 67 -2.84 -5.66 4.94
CA GLU A 67 -1.99 -5.25 6.05
C GLU A 67 -0.69 -4.65 5.53
N ILE A 68 -0.27 -3.52 6.10
CA ILE A 68 1.01 -2.91 5.79
C ILE A 68 1.68 -2.36 7.04
N GLU A 69 2.96 -2.59 7.15
CA GLU A 69 3.82 -2.14 8.23
C GLU A 69 5.06 -1.42 7.66
N GLY A 70 5.42 -0.27 8.22
CA GLY A 70 6.61 0.46 7.79
C GLY A 70 7.02 1.59 8.73
N ASP A 71 8.16 2.21 8.43
CA ASP A 71 8.75 3.35 9.16
C ASP A 71 7.90 4.63 9.09
N GLY A 72 6.94 4.66 8.17
CA GLY A 72 5.95 5.70 8.02
C GLY A 72 5.28 5.64 6.65
N PHE A 73 4.20 6.39 6.51
CA PHE A 73 3.44 6.45 5.26
C PHE A 73 3.34 7.88 4.74
N LEU A 74 3.36 8.05 3.41
CA LEU A 74 3.09 9.34 2.77
C LEU A 74 1.59 9.65 2.80
N ARG A 75 1.22 10.90 2.49
CA ARG A 75 -0.18 11.29 2.34
C ARG A 75 -0.85 10.39 1.30
N PHE A 76 -1.93 9.72 1.69
CA PHE A 76 -2.70 8.77 0.86
C PHE A 76 -1.93 7.53 0.36
N MET A 77 -0.69 7.29 0.80
CA MET A 77 0.15 6.17 0.34
C MET A 77 -0.58 4.83 0.35
N VAL A 78 -1.07 4.43 1.51
CA VAL A 78 -1.74 3.13 1.67
C VAL A 78 -2.96 3.02 0.76
N ARG A 79 -3.78 4.07 0.69
CA ARG A 79 -5.00 4.09 -0.16
C ARG A 79 -4.70 4.07 -1.65
N ASN A 80 -3.60 4.71 -2.09
CA ASN A 80 -3.17 4.68 -3.48
C ASN A 80 -2.58 3.32 -3.86
N ILE A 81 -1.80 2.69 -2.97
CA ILE A 81 -1.29 1.33 -3.14
C ILE A 81 -2.47 0.37 -3.30
N VAL A 82 -3.40 0.40 -2.34
CA VAL A 82 -4.60 -0.44 -2.33
C VAL A 82 -5.42 -0.26 -3.60
N GLY A 83 -5.67 0.98 -4.02
CA GLY A 83 -6.44 1.24 -5.24
C GLY A 83 -5.79 0.62 -6.48
N THR A 84 -4.46 0.70 -6.57
CA THR A 84 -3.70 0.08 -7.66
C THR A 84 -3.73 -1.45 -7.57
N LEU A 85 -3.69 -2.02 -6.35
CA LEU A 85 -3.83 -3.46 -6.14
C LEU A 85 -5.22 -3.96 -6.53
N VAL A 86 -6.28 -3.17 -6.29
CA VAL A 86 -7.64 -3.48 -6.75
C VAL A 86 -7.69 -3.52 -8.28
N ASP A 87 -7.03 -2.59 -8.97
CA ASP A 87 -6.96 -2.63 -10.44
C ASP A 87 -6.24 -3.90 -10.95
N VAL A 88 -5.22 -4.39 -10.24
CA VAL A 88 -4.59 -5.69 -10.53
C VAL A 88 -5.54 -6.86 -10.23
N GLY A 89 -6.26 -6.79 -9.11
CA GLY A 89 -7.32 -7.74 -8.72
C GLY A 89 -8.42 -7.89 -9.77
N LEU A 90 -8.80 -6.78 -10.41
CA LEU A 90 -9.80 -6.70 -11.46
C LEU A 90 -9.23 -6.98 -12.87
N ALA A 91 -7.98 -7.44 -12.98
CA ALA A 91 -7.27 -7.67 -14.23
C ALA A 91 -7.20 -6.46 -15.18
N LYS A 92 -7.37 -5.23 -14.67
CA LYS A 92 -7.16 -3.97 -15.41
C LYS A 92 -5.69 -3.61 -15.53
N SER A 93 -4.85 -4.23 -14.70
CA SER A 93 -3.39 -4.07 -14.68
C SER A 93 -2.75 -5.39 -14.27
N THR A 94 -1.49 -5.59 -14.63
CA THR A 94 -0.75 -6.79 -14.24
C THR A 94 0.14 -6.56 -13.02
N PRO A 95 0.59 -7.62 -12.33
CA PRO A 95 1.62 -7.50 -11.31
C PRO A 95 2.91 -6.79 -11.77
N LYS A 96 3.28 -6.97 -13.04
CA LYS A 96 4.44 -6.27 -13.62
C LYS A 96 4.17 -4.78 -13.77
N ASP A 97 2.94 -4.39 -14.11
CA ASP A 97 2.54 -2.98 -14.18
C ASP A 97 2.61 -2.31 -12.83
N PHE A 98 2.16 -2.98 -11.77
CA PHE A 98 2.28 -2.47 -10.40
C PHE A 98 3.74 -2.16 -10.04
N LYS A 99 4.67 -3.08 -10.34
CA LYS A 99 6.11 -2.84 -10.14
C LYS A 99 6.62 -1.68 -11.00
N ARG A 100 6.16 -1.57 -12.25
CA ARG A 100 6.52 -0.46 -13.14
C ARG A 100 6.03 0.89 -12.60
N ILE A 101 4.82 0.95 -12.04
CA ILE A 101 4.26 2.16 -11.40
C ILE A 101 5.10 2.57 -10.19
N LEU A 102 5.48 1.61 -9.33
CA LEU A 102 6.38 1.89 -8.20
C LEU A 102 7.70 2.52 -8.68
N LEU A 103 8.30 1.97 -9.74
CA LEU A 103 9.57 2.45 -10.28
C LEU A 103 9.46 3.76 -11.07
N SER A 104 8.32 4.03 -11.71
CA SER A 104 8.11 5.23 -12.53
C SER A 104 8.05 6.51 -11.72
N LYS A 105 7.67 6.41 -10.44
CA LYS A 105 7.44 7.56 -9.55
C LYS A 105 6.32 8.50 -10.02
N ASP A 106 5.53 8.07 -11.00
CA ASP A 106 4.45 8.86 -11.60
C ASP A 106 3.09 8.47 -11.03
N ARG A 107 2.46 9.41 -10.33
CA ARG A 107 1.13 9.22 -9.71
C ARG A 107 0.04 9.00 -10.75
N ASN A 108 0.17 9.50 -11.97
CA ASN A 108 -0.85 9.34 -13.01
C ASN A 108 -0.99 7.89 -13.49
N LEU A 109 0.05 7.08 -13.29
CA LEU A 109 0.03 5.66 -13.64
C LEU A 109 -0.57 4.79 -12.53
N ALA A 110 -0.70 5.31 -11.31
CA ALA A 110 -1.29 4.60 -10.18
C ALA A 110 -2.82 4.66 -10.22
N GLY A 111 -3.45 3.62 -9.68
CA GLY A 111 -4.90 3.49 -9.64
C GLY A 111 -5.62 4.60 -8.87
N ALA A 112 -6.95 4.55 -8.94
CA ALA A 112 -7.80 5.47 -8.19
C ALA A 112 -7.55 5.33 -6.68
N THR A 113 -7.55 6.44 -5.94
CA THR A 113 -7.37 6.39 -4.47
C THR A 113 -8.51 5.58 -3.85
N ALA A 114 -8.19 4.48 -3.16
CA ALA A 114 -9.19 3.65 -2.51
C ALA A 114 -10.07 4.48 -1.53
N PRO A 115 -11.36 4.15 -1.34
CA PRO A 115 -12.23 4.85 -0.39
C PRO A 115 -11.66 4.90 1.04
N PRO A 116 -11.88 5.99 1.80
CA PRO A 116 -11.28 6.16 3.14
C PRO A 116 -11.87 5.23 4.21
N GLN A 117 -13.10 4.74 4.02
CA GLN A 117 -13.87 4.01 5.03
C GLN A 117 -13.25 2.67 5.43
N GLY A 118 -12.34 2.14 4.61
CA GLY A 118 -11.65 0.89 4.89
C GLY A 118 -10.33 1.03 5.64
N LEU A 119 -9.76 2.25 5.77
CA LEU A 119 -8.40 2.43 6.31
C LEU A 119 -8.41 2.59 7.84
N PHE A 120 -7.70 1.70 8.54
CA PHE A 120 -7.52 1.75 9.99
C PHE A 120 -6.04 1.74 10.37
N LEU A 121 -5.65 2.59 11.33
CA LEU A 121 -4.34 2.54 11.98
C LEU A 121 -4.43 1.59 13.18
N MET A 122 -3.68 0.50 13.16
CA MET A 122 -3.76 -0.55 14.17
C MET A 122 -2.79 -0.33 15.33
N GLN A 123 -1.54 0.03 15.02
CA GLN A 123 -0.49 0.09 16.03
C GLN A 123 0.58 1.09 15.63
N VAL A 124 1.17 1.75 16.63
CA VAL A 124 2.37 2.58 16.50
C VAL A 124 3.39 2.08 17.53
N ASN A 125 4.51 1.56 17.04
CA ASN A 125 5.64 1.14 17.89
C ASN A 125 6.55 2.35 18.14
N TYR A 126 7.08 2.47 19.36
CA TYR A 126 7.95 3.55 19.84
C TYR A 126 9.29 3.03 20.31
#